data_AF-A0A1G2CRH9-F1
#
_entry.id   AF-A0A1G2CRH9-F1
#
_cell.length_a   1.000
_cell.length_b   1.000
_cell.length_c   1.000
_cell.angle_alpha   90.00
_cell.angle_beta   90.00
_cell.angle_gamma   90.00
#
_symmetry.space_group_name_H-M   'P 1'
#
loop_
_entity.id
_entity.type
_entity.pdbx_description
1 polymer ?
#
loop_
_entity_poly.entity_id
_entity_poly.type
_entity_poly.pdbx_seq_one_letter_code
_entity_poly.pdbx_strand_id
1 'polypeptide(L)'
;MKMENVKPVVMCAVCDKPGAYLWDLEVGERKLPVHRGCGDVAKALAPNGENPRVRPSEWKIRTDREAAARNFWVEKFKTAKEAASQKAPAARSA
;
A
#
# COMPACT_ATOMS: atom_id res chain seq x y z
N MET A 1 17.35 -3.27 -19.35
CA MET A 1 15.89 -3.27 -19.57
C MET A 1 15.25 -2.75 -18.29
N LYS A 2 14.64 -1.56 -18.31
CA LYS A 2 13.87 -1.06 -17.17
C LYS A 2 12.61 -1.92 -17.11
N MET A 3 12.48 -2.76 -16.09
CA MET A 3 11.21 -3.42 -15.81
C MET A 3 10.23 -2.30 -15.48
N GLU A 4 9.45 -1.90 -16.47
CA GLU A 4 8.32 -1.01 -16.26
C GLU A 4 7.46 -1.68 -15.19
N ASN A 5 7.18 -0.92 -14.13
CA ASN A 5 6.40 -1.36 -12.99
C ASN A 5 4.93 -1.44 -13.44
N VAL A 6 4.64 -2.37 -14.35
CA VAL A 6 3.32 -2.53 -14.96
C VAL A 6 2.41 -3.05 -13.86
N LYS A 7 1.49 -2.20 -13.42
CA LYS A 7 0.45 -2.60 -12.47
C LYS A 7 -0.27 -3.80 -13.08
N PRO A 8 -0.32 -4.96 -12.41
CA PRO A 8 -1.09 -6.07 -12.93
C PRO A 8 -2.54 -5.63 -13.06
N VAL A 9 -3.12 -5.81 -14.26
CA VAL A 9 -4.54 -5.57 -14.48
C VAL A 9 -5.28 -6.73 -13.83
N VAL A 10 -5.71 -6.50 -12.58
CA VAL A 10 -6.47 -7.47 -11.81
C VAL A 10 -7.94 -7.06 -11.80
N MET A 11 -8.81 -7.98 -12.20
CA MET A 11 -10.26 -7.80 -12.25
C MET A 11 -10.88 -8.04 -10.87
N CYS A 12 -11.86 -7.22 -10.49
CA CYS A 12 -12.62 -7.43 -9.27
C CYS A 12 -13.56 -8.61 -9.42
N ALA A 13 -13.51 -9.57 -8.51
CA ALA A 13 -14.40 -10.73 -8.50
C ALA A 13 -15.89 -10.41 -8.22
N VAL A 14 -16.23 -9.16 -7.88
CA VAL A 14 -17.60 -8.74 -7.51
C VAL A 14 -18.23 -7.84 -8.57
N CYS A 15 -17.47 -6.92 -9.15
CA CYS A 15 -18.00 -5.92 -10.08
C CYS A 15 -17.41 -6.02 -11.49
N ASP A 16 -16.52 -6.98 -11.74
CA ASP A 16 -15.85 -7.22 -13.02
C ASP A 16 -15.15 -5.99 -13.62
N LYS A 17 -14.80 -5.01 -12.78
CA LYS A 17 -14.00 -3.85 -13.18
C LYS A 17 -12.53 -4.08 -12.88
N PRO A 18 -11.61 -3.60 -13.73
CA PRO A 18 -10.18 -3.66 -13.45
C PRO A 18 -9.80 -2.80 -12.23
N GLY A 19 -8.64 -3.10 -11.62
CA GLY A 19 -8.06 -2.30 -10.54
C GLY A 19 -8.20 -2.90 -9.14
N ALA A 20 -8.49 -4.19 -9.01
CA ALA A 20 -8.75 -4.89 -7.75
C ALA A 20 -7.49 -5.54 -7.13
N TYR A 21 -6.30 -4.95 -7.30
CA TYR A 21 -5.02 -5.59 -6.96
C TYR A 21 -4.55 -5.34 -5.51
N LEU A 22 -5.24 -4.48 -4.75
CA LEU A 22 -4.80 -4.03 -3.42
C LEU A 22 -5.50 -4.72 -2.24
N TRP A 23 -6.61 -5.41 -2.50
CA TRP A 23 -7.43 -6.04 -1.47
C TRP A 23 -7.90 -7.40 -1.95
N ASP A 24 -7.93 -8.36 -1.03
CA ASP A 24 -8.43 -9.70 -1.27
C ASP A 24 -9.59 -10.00 -0.32
N LEU A 25 -10.64 -10.62 -0.86
CA LEU A 25 -11.71 -11.25 -0.10
C LEU A 25 -11.30 -12.70 0.19
N GLU A 26 -11.03 -13.00 1.45
CA GLU A 26 -10.71 -14.33 1.95
C GLU A 26 -12.02 -15.05 2.33
N VAL A 27 -12.30 -16.17 1.66
CA VAL A 27 -13.44 -17.04 1.93
C VAL A 27 -12.90 -18.46 2.12
N GLY A 28 -12.77 -18.90 3.38
CA GLY A 28 -12.05 -20.13 3.70
C GLY A 28 -10.58 -20.02 3.28
N GLU A 29 -10.12 -20.92 2.41
CA GLU A 29 -8.75 -20.93 1.86
C GLU A 29 -8.62 -20.13 0.56
N ARG A 30 -9.73 -19.64 -0.01
CA ARG A 30 -9.72 -18.91 -1.28
C ARG A 30 -9.52 -17.42 -1.06
N LYS A 31 -8.68 -16.81 -1.90
CA LYS A 31 -8.46 -15.37 -1.96
C LYS A 31 -8.93 -14.84 -3.31
N LEU A 32 -9.87 -13.90 -3.28
CA LEU A 32 -10.42 -13.29 -4.48
C LEU A 32 -10.06 -11.80 -4.53
N PRO A 33 -9.45 -11.31 -5.61
CA PRO A 33 -9.11 -9.90 -5.71
C PRO A 33 -10.38 -9.05 -5.80
N VAL A 34 -10.46 -8.02 -4.96
CA VAL A 34 -11.61 -7.11 -4.87
C VAL A 34 -11.17 -5.66 -4.69
N HIS A 35 -12.02 -4.72 -5.09
CA HIS A 35 -11.90 -3.37 -4.54
C HIS A 35 -12.34 -3.41 -3.06
N ARG A 36 -11.76 -2.54 -2.23
CA ARG A 36 -12.08 -2.47 -0.80
C ARG A 36 -13.60 -2.41 -0.54
N GLY A 37 -14.28 -1.47 -1.20
CA GLY A 37 -15.74 -1.30 -1.04
C GLY A 37 -16.54 -2.50 -1.54
N CYS A 38 -16.10 -3.15 -2.63
CA CYS A 38 -16.76 -4.36 -3.13
C CYS A 38 -16.60 -5.54 -2.16
N GLY A 39 -15.43 -5.68 -1.52
CA GLY A 39 -15.20 -6.69 -0.50
C GLY A 39 -16.07 -6.50 0.74
N ASP A 40 -16.21 -5.25 1.21
CA ASP A 40 -17.04 -4.93 2.37
C ASP A 40 -18.52 -5.24 2.11
N VAL A 41 -19.01 -4.92 0.90
CA VAL A 41 -20.37 -5.27 0.45
C VAL A 41 -20.53 -6.78 0.34
N ALA A 42 -19.59 -7.49 -0.29
CA ALA A 42 -19.64 -8.94 -0.43
C ALA A 42 -19.66 -9.64 0.94
N LYS A 43 -18.91 -9.12 1.91
CA LYS A 43 -18.92 -9.61 3.29
C LYS A 43 -20.27 -9.41 3.97
N ALA A 44 -20.92 -8.27 3.77
CA ALA A 44 -22.22 -7.97 4.36
C ALA A 44 -23.36 -8.83 3.77
N LEU A 45 -23.21 -9.29 2.54
CA LEU A 45 -24.17 -10.15 1.84
C LEU A 45 -23.91 -11.65 2.02
N ALA A 46 -22.87 -12.01 2.76
CA ALA A 46 -22.48 -13.40 2.93
C ALA A 46 -23.53 -14.20 3.72
N PRO A 47 -23.85 -15.44 3.28
CA PRO A 47 -24.79 -16.29 3.99
C PRO A 47 -24.28 -16.66 5.39
N ASN A 48 -25.20 -16.82 6.34
CA ASN A 48 -24.90 -17.23 7.71
C ASN A 48 -24.10 -18.54 7.73
N GLY A 49 -22.86 -18.49 8.24
CA GLY A 49 -21.94 -19.63 8.31
C GLY A 49 -20.67 -19.44 7.49
N GLU A 50 -20.69 -18.58 6.46
CA GLU A 50 -19.48 -18.11 5.81
C GLU A 50 -18.92 -16.90 6.57
N ASN A 51 -17.61 -16.90 6.82
CA ASN A 51 -16.95 -15.81 7.55
C ASN A 51 -15.93 -15.08 6.65
N PRO A 52 -16.39 -14.44 5.56
CA PRO A 52 -15.49 -13.80 4.62
C PRO A 52 -14.79 -12.59 5.25
N ARG A 53 -13.53 -12.42 4.91
CA ARG A 53 -12.68 -11.34 5.46
C ARG A 53 -12.05 -10.56 4.33
N VAL A 54 -12.12 -9.24 4.42
CA VAL A 54 -11.40 -8.36 3.50
C VAL A 54 -10.03 -8.06 4.09
N ARG A 55 -8.96 -8.38 3.38
CA ARG A 55 -7.57 -8.16 3.81
C ARG A 55 -6.80 -7.37 2.75
N PRO A 56 -5.79 -6.57 3.16
CA PRO A 56 -4.80 -6.04 2.22
C PRO A 56 -4.13 -7.19 1.46
N SER A 57 -3.99 -7.05 0.15
CA SER A 57 -3.22 -8.01 -0.65
C SER A 57 -1.74 -7.92 -0.31
N GLU A 58 -0.98 -8.96 -0.67
CA GLU A 58 0.49 -8.97 -0.51
C GLU A 58 1.14 -7.78 -1.24
N TRP A 59 0.58 -7.40 -2.40
CA TRP A 59 1.04 -6.23 -3.14
C TRP A 59 0.90 -4.95 -2.32
N LYS A 60 -0.26 -4.73 -1.69
CA LYS A 60 -0.50 -3.56 -0.84
C LYS A 60 0.48 -3.52 0.33
N ILE A 61 0.72 -4.66 0.98
CA ILE A 61 1.67 -4.78 2.09
C ILE A 61 3.09 -4.40 1.63
N ARG A 62 3.52 -4.91 0.47
CA ARG A 62 4.83 -4.56 -0.10
C ARG A 62 4.94 -3.07 -0.39
N THR A 63 3.95 -2.47 -1.05
CA THR A 63 3.99 -1.04 -1.39
C THR A 63 3.94 -0.15 -0.15
N ASP A 64 3.17 -0.52 0.88
CA ASP A 64 3.10 0.25 2.12
C ASP A 64 4.45 0.19 2.87
N ARG A 65 5.15 -0.96 2.85
CA ARG A 65 6.50 -1.11 3.40
C ARG A 65 7.55 -0.29 2.64
N GLU A 66 7.50 -0.30 1.31
CA GLU A 66 8.38 0.52 0.45
C GLU A 66 8.16 2.01 0.70
N ALA A 67 6.89 2.43 0.80
CA ALA A 67 6.53 3.82 1.12
C ALA A 67 7.04 4.23 2.50
N ALA A 68 6.88 3.38 3.51
CA ALA A 68 7.39 3.63 4.86
C ALA A 68 8.92 3.76 4.87
N ALA A 69 9.63 2.87 4.18
CA ALA A 69 11.09 2.94 4.06
C ALA A 69 11.55 4.23 3.37
N ARG A 70 10.87 4.64 2.29
CA ARG A 70 11.15 5.90 1.60
C ARG A 70 10.94 7.08 2.54
N ASN A 71 9.82 7.14 3.25
CA ASN A 71 9.51 8.23 4.18
C ASN A 71 10.54 8.30 5.31
N PHE A 72 10.98 7.16 5.84
CA PHE A 72 12.05 7.10 6.84
C PHE A 72 13.32 7.78 6.34
N TRP A 73 13.79 7.45 5.13
CA TRP A 73 15.00 8.06 4.57
C TRP A 73 14.82 9.55 4.26
N VAL A 74 13.65 9.96 3.74
CA VAL A 74 13.34 11.38 3.51
C VAL A 74 13.48 12.18 4.80
N GLU A 75 12.89 11.71 5.89
CA GLU A 75 12.98 12.36 7.20
C GLU A 75 14.43 12.39 7.71
N LYS A 76 15.18 11.29 7.60
CA LYS A 76 16.61 11.25 8.00
C LYS A 76 17.45 12.28 7.24
N PHE A 77 17.27 12.40 5.93
CA PHE A 77 17.98 13.40 5.13
C PHE A 77 17.56 14.83 5.47
N LYS A 78 16.28 15.05 5.79
CA LYS A 78 15.78 16.35 6.25
C LYS A 78 16.45 16.76 7.57
N THR A 79 16.46 15.88 8.57
CA THR A 79 17.13 16.14 9.86
C THR A 79 18.63 16.38 9.69
N ALA A 80 19.30 15.61 8.81
CA ALA A 80 20.72 15.83 8.53
C ALA A 80 20.99 17.21 7.92
N LYS A 81 20.13 17.68 7.01
CA LYS A 81 20.21 19.01 6.41
C LYS A 81 20.01 20.12 7.45
N GLU A 82 19.04 19.96 8.35
CA GLU A 82 18.78 20.91 9.44
C GLU A 82 19.95 20.96 10.44
N ALA A 83 20.49 19.81 10.83
CA ALA A 83 21.66 19.73 11.71
C ALA A 83 22.92 20.34 11.07
N ALA A 84 23.12 20.17 9.76
CA ALA A 84 24.21 20.81 9.02
C ALA A 84 24.05 22.34 8.96
N SER A 85 22.81 22.83 8.81
CA SER A 85 22.52 24.27 8.82
C SER A 85 22.75 24.91 10.19
N GLN A 86 22.52 24.17 11.28
CA GLN A 86 22.75 24.66 12.65
C GLN A 86 24.22 24.58 13.08
N LYS A 87 24.99 23.64 12.49
CA LYS A 87 26.43 23.51 12.71
C LYS A 87 27.29 24.37 11.80
N ALA A 88 26.72 25.18 10.91
CA ALA A 88 27.48 26.18 10.18
C ALA A 88 27.97 27.24 11.19
N PRO A 89 29.26 27.28 11.56
CA PRO A 89 29.75 28.41 12.34
C PRO A 89 29.54 29.68 11.50
N ALA A 90 29.29 30.79 12.19
CA ALA A 90 29.36 32.14 11.63
C ALA A 90 30.79 32.41 11.12
N ALA A 91 31.18 31.79 10.01
CA ALA A 91 32.46 31.97 9.34
C ALA A 91 32.25 32.94 8.18
N ARG A 92 31.78 34.15 8.49
CA ARG A 92 31.85 35.35 7.64
C ARG A 92 31.63 36.55 8.55
N SER A 93 32.73 37.09 9.07
CA SER A 93 32.94 38.51 9.44
C SER A 93 34.27 38.64 10.18
N ALA A 94 35.36 38.72 9.42
CA ALA A 94 36.60 39.43 9.78
C ALA A 94 37.33 39.74 8.47
#